data_AF-A0A3B9SZB4-F1
#
_entry.id   AF-A0A3B9SZB4-F1
#
_cell.length_a   1.000
_cell.length_b   1.000
_cell.length_c   1.000
_cell.angle_alpha   90.00
_cell.angle_beta   90.00
_cell.angle_gamma   90.00
#
_symmetry.space_group_name_H-M   'P 1'
#
loop_
_entity.id
_entity.type
_entity.pdbx_description
1 polymer ?
#
loop_
_entity_poly.entity_id
_entity_poly.type
_entity_poly.pdbx_seq_one_letter_code
_entity_poly.pdbx_strand_id
1 'polypeptide(L)' 'VVDKGITLCDLQGMLDVFAQNVFGENVKTRLRPSYFPFTEPSVEVDVSCFECGGCGCRLCKDTGWIEVLGA' A
#
# COMPACT_ATOMS: atom_id res chain seq x y z
N VAL A 1 -11.19 -9.94 4.56
CA VAL A 1 -12.15 -11.05 4.41
C VAL A 1 -11.66 -12.21 5.26
N VAL A 2 -12.55 -12.96 5.92
CA VAL A 2 -12.18 -14.17 6.66
C VAL A 2 -12.80 -15.36 5.93
N ASP A 3 -11.97 -16.13 5.24
CA ASP A 3 -12.41 -17.30 4.46
C ASP A 3 -11.27 -18.32 4.32
N LYS A 4 -11.57 -19.51 3.80
CA LYS A 4 -10.60 -20.60 3.59
C LYS A 4 -9.76 -20.33 2.34
N GLY A 5 -8.45 -20.54 2.45
CA GLY A 5 -7.52 -20.43 1.32
C GLY A 5 -7.17 -19.00 0.91
N ILE A 6 -7.56 -17.99 1.70
CA ILE A 6 -7.14 -16.60 1.52
C ILE A 6 -5.65 -16.48 1.82
N THR A 7 -4.96 -15.72 0.99
CA THR A 7 -3.51 -15.48 1.02
C THR A 7 -3.19 -13.99 1.14
N LEU A 8 -1.92 -13.67 1.41
CA LEU A 8 -1.45 -12.28 1.39
C LEU A 8 -1.59 -11.64 0.00
N CYS A 9 -1.58 -12.45 -1.08
CA CYS A 9 -1.77 -11.97 -2.44
C CYS A 9 -3.18 -11.39 -2.64
N ASP A 10 -4.20 -12.00 -2.01
CA ASP A 10 -5.57 -11.49 -2.05
C ASP A 10 -5.68 -10.14 -1.34
N LEU A 11 -4.97 -9.98 -0.22
CA LEU A 11 -4.87 -8.70 0.47
C LEU A 11 -4.17 -7.66 -0.40
N GLN A 12 -3.03 -8.00 -1.00
CA GLN A 12 -2.31 -7.10 -1.90
C GLN A 12 -3.19 -6.63 -3.07
N GLY A 13 -3.90 -7.55 -3.74
CA GLY A 13 -4.79 -7.21 -4.83
C GLY A 13 -5.95 -6.30 -4.41
N MET A 14 -6.54 -6.54 -3.23
CA MET A 14 -7.55 -5.63 -2.67
C MET A 14 -6.98 -4.23 -2.42
N LEU A 15 -5.77 -4.16 -1.86
CA LEU A 15 -5.10 -2.89 -1.56
C LEU A 15 -4.71 -2.13 -2.83
N ASP A 16 -4.29 -2.82 -3.89
CA ASP A 16 -4.03 -2.24 -5.21
C ASP A 16 -5.30 -1.59 -5.78
N VAL A 17 -6.40 -2.33 -5.80
CA VAL A 17 -7.69 -1.80 -6.28
C VAL A 17 -8.16 -0.64 -5.41
N PHE A 18 -8.03 -0.73 -4.09
CA PHE A 18 -8.37 0.36 -3.17
C PHE A 18 -7.53 1.62 -3.47
N ALA A 19 -6.20 1.47 -3.58
CA ALA A 19 -5.31 2.58 -3.84
C ALA A 19 -5.60 3.26 -5.19
N GLN A 20 -5.86 2.48 -6.24
CA GLN A 20 -6.22 3.02 -7.56
C GLN A 20 -7.53 3.79 -7.55
N ASN A 21 -8.54 3.31 -6.82
CA ASN A 21 -9.84 4.00 -6.71
C ASN A 21 -9.76 5.30 -5.88
N VAL A 22 -8.86 5.37 -4.90
CA VAL A 22 -8.74 6.54 -4.01
C VAL A 22 -7.74 7.58 -4.54
N PHE A 23 -6.60 7.14 -5.07
CA PHE A 23 -5.48 8.00 -5.44
C PHE A 23 -5.24 8.09 -6.96
N GLY A 24 -5.96 7.32 -7.78
CA GLY A 24 -5.92 7.35 -9.25
C GLY A 24 -5.31 6.09 -9.88
N GLU A 25 -5.70 5.78 -11.12
CA GLU A 25 -5.42 4.49 -11.77
C GLU A 25 -3.92 4.14 -11.92
N ASN A 26 -3.04 5.15 -11.95
CA ASN A 26 -1.61 4.96 -12.20
C ASN A 26 -0.78 4.73 -10.92
N VAL A 27 -1.40 4.76 -9.73
CA VAL A 27 -0.66 4.56 -8.49
C VAL A 27 -0.29 3.09 -8.32
N LYS A 28 0.87 2.86 -7.69
CA LYS A 28 1.38 1.54 -7.33
C LYS A 28 1.41 1.40 -5.81
N THR A 29 1.15 0.20 -5.31
CA THR A 29 1.35 -0.10 -3.89
C THR A 29 2.67 -0.84 -3.65
N ARG A 30 3.21 -0.70 -2.45
CA ARG A 30 4.35 -1.46 -1.95
C ARG A 30 4.08 -1.90 -0.52
N LEU A 31 4.23 -3.19 -0.26
CA LEU A 31 4.16 -3.76 1.08
C LEU A 31 5.56 -3.82 1.69
N ARG A 32 5.74 -3.26 2.88
CA ARG A 32 6.97 -3.34 3.67
C ARG A 32 6.69 -4.16 4.94
N PRO A 33 7.52 -5.15 5.30
CA PRO A 33 7.34 -5.88 6.56
C PRO A 33 7.32 -4.92 7.76
N SER A 34 6.33 -5.11 8.63
CA SER A 34 6.18 -4.35 9.88
C SER A 34 5.67 -5.29 10.97
N TYR A 35 5.21 -4.75 12.10
CA TYR A 35 4.68 -5.52 13.21
C TYR A 35 3.44 -4.86 13.81
N PHE A 36 2.32 -5.59 13.79
CA PHE A 36 1.15 -5.28 14.58
C PHE A 36 0.75 -6.50 15.41
N PRO A 37 0.35 -6.34 16.69
CA PRO A 37 0.17 -7.46 17.62
C PRO A 37 -1.01 -8.39 17.30
N PHE A 38 -1.79 -8.10 16.26
CA PHE A 38 -3.00 -8.83 15.87
C PHE A 38 -2.95 -9.42 14.44
N THR A 39 -1.84 -9.25 13.72
CA THR A 39 -1.66 -9.72 12.33
C THR A 39 -0.29 -10.37 12.16
N GLU A 40 -0.24 -11.51 11.47
CA GLU A 40 1.02 -12.19 11.15
C GLU A 40 0.86 -12.92 9.80
N PRO A 41 1.66 -12.59 8.75
CA PRO A 41 2.65 -11.52 8.70
C PRO A 41 1.99 -10.13 8.70
N SER A 42 2.71 -9.12 9.25
CA SER A 42 2.29 -7.72 9.26
C SER A 42 3.04 -6.89 8.20
N VAL A 43 2.36 -5.94 7.57
CA VAL A 43 2.93 -5.06 6.54
C VAL A 43 2.45 -3.61 6.68
N GLU A 44 3.36 -2.66 6.47
CA GLU A 44 3.03 -1.28 6.13
C GLU A 44 2.80 -1.18 4.62
N VAL A 45 1.87 -0.31 4.24
CA VAL A 45 1.46 -0.14 2.85
C VAL A 45 1.75 1.29 2.42
N ASP A 46 2.68 1.40 1.48
CA ASP A 46 3.00 2.65 0.82
C ASP A 46 2.31 2.71 -0.54
N VAL A 47 1.90 3.92 -0.95
CA VAL A 47 1.40 4.21 -2.28
C VAL A 47 2.36 5.16 -2.97
N SER A 48 2.63 4.94 -4.27
CA SER A 48 3.43 5.85 -5.07
C SER A 48 2.79 7.23 -5.06
N CYS A 49 3.58 8.28 -4.88
CA CYS A 49 3.07 9.64 -4.78
C CYS A 49 2.27 10.03 -6.03
N PHE A 50 0.96 10.23 -5.87
CA PHE A 50 0.03 10.55 -6.96
C PHE A 50 0.28 11.93 -7.60
N GLU A 51 0.91 12.84 -6.86
CA GLU A 51 1.26 14.19 -7.36
C GLU A 51 2.43 14.16 -8.36
N CYS A 52 3.46 13.36 -8.06
CA CYS A 52 4.71 13.37 -8.82
C CYS A 52 4.97 12.06 -9.60
N GLY A 53 4.06 11.10 -9.54
CA GLY A 53 4.21 9.79 -10.16
C GLY A 53 5.41 8.98 -9.63
N GLY A 54 5.90 9.31 -8.43
CA GLY A 54 7.03 8.65 -7.79
C GLY A 54 8.42 9.21 -8.10
N CYS A 55 8.55 10.32 -8.84
CA CYS A 55 9.86 10.95 -9.08
C CYS A 55 10.45 11.66 -7.85
N GLY A 56 9.63 11.94 -6.83
CA GLY A 56 10.02 12.65 -5.62
C GLY A 56 9.53 14.11 -5.66
N CYS A 57 8.86 14.53 -4.60
CA CYS A 57 8.46 15.91 -4.39
C CYS A 57 8.30 16.21 -2.90
N ARG A 58 8.03 17.47 -2.58
CA ARG A 58 7.80 17.94 -1.20
C ARG A 58 6.72 17.16 -0.46
N LEU A 59 5.67 16.70 -1.13
CA LEU A 59 4.57 15.94 -0.52
C LEU A 59 5.06 14.60 0.03
N CYS A 60 5.81 13.84 -0.76
CA CYS A 60 6.36 12.55 -0.36
C CYS A 60 7.76 12.64 0.27
N LYS A 61 8.21 13.86 0.64
CA LYS A 61 9.56 14.11 1.17
C LYS A 61 10.67 13.54 0.26
N ASP A 62 10.50 13.70 -1.04
CA ASP A 62 11.44 13.24 -2.09
C ASP A 62 11.68 11.73 -2.15
N THR A 63 10.86 10.92 -1.46
CA THR A 63 10.98 9.45 -1.49
C THR A 63 10.27 8.80 -2.68
N GLY A 64 9.28 9.49 -3.27
CA GLY A 64 8.37 8.94 -4.26
C GLY A 64 7.23 8.09 -3.68
N TRP A 65 7.20 7.86 -2.36
CA TRP A 65 6.25 6.99 -1.67
C TRP A 65 5.57 7.69 -0.50
N ILE A 66 4.33 7.32 -0.19
CA ILE A 66 3.58 7.84 0.93
C ILE A 66 2.99 6.64 1.68
N GLU A 67 3.35 6.48 2.96
CA GLU A 67 2.72 5.51 3.85
C GLU A 67 1.28 5.94 4.12
N VAL A 68 0.32 5.05 3.91
CA VAL A 68 -1.11 5.38 3.99
C VAL A 68 -1.91 4.45 4.91
N LEU A 69 -1.41 3.23 5.18
CA LEU A 69 -2.10 2.22 5.99
C LEU A 69 -1.16 1.11 6.45
N GLY A 70 -1.60 0.34 7.45
CA GLY A 70 -0.96 -0.87 7.94
C GLY A 70 -1.94 -2.05 7.92
N ALA A 71 -1.41 -3.26 7.74
CA ALA A 71 -2.14 -4.50 7.52
C ALA A 71 -1.49 -5.69 8.22
#